data_AF-A0A484LEA4-F1
#
_entry.id   AF-A0A484LEA4-F1
#
_cell.length_a   1.000
_cell.length_b   1.000
_cell.length_c   1.000
_cell.angle_alpha   90.00
_cell.angle_beta   90.00
_cell.angle_gamma   90.00
#
_symmetry.space_group_name_H-M   'P 1'
#
loop_
_entity.id
_entity.type
_entity.pdbx_description
1 polymer ?
#
loop_
_entity_poly.entity_id
_entity_poly.type
_entity_poly.pdbx_seq_one_letter_code
_entity_poly.pdbx_strand_id
1 'polypeptide(L)'
;MDFGAESPPPFLSTGVTPGEKIYRAVSSVYNSLPKKGKPQGREVTVLAAFLISSPHRELDVVSLGTGTKCIGRSRLSSNGDVVNDSHAEIVARRALMRYLYAEVKRLTDGYHSHTCNPGMEIGNGVGDQNSLFNSIRDDSGRRRLVMKPGWELHLYISQFPCGEASPSSELAHLRESHSMTDNHHYSPLELNGTVEGEHSMVIGTVLRKPGRGNTTLSVSCSDKIARWNVVGVQGFSHTLSFLELKTYLIQCVLVR
;
A
#
# COMPACT_ATOMS: atom_id res chain seq x y z
N MET A 1 23.54 32.68 -24.59
CA MET A 1 23.17 32.15 -23.27
C MET A 1 22.91 30.68 -23.49
N ASP A 2 23.88 29.88 -23.08
CA ASP A 2 23.92 28.44 -23.32
C ASP A 2 23.03 27.77 -22.27
N PHE A 3 21.92 27.17 -22.71
CA PHE A 3 21.04 26.42 -21.81
C PHE A 3 21.70 25.05 -21.58
N GLY A 4 22.52 24.98 -20.54
CA GLY A 4 23.12 23.73 -20.09
C GLY A 4 22.04 22.67 -19.88
N ALA A 5 22.14 21.59 -20.65
CA ALA A 5 21.32 20.41 -20.46
C ALA A 5 21.59 19.85 -19.05
N GLU A 6 20.59 19.90 -18.17
CA GLU A 6 20.64 19.18 -16.90
C GLU A 6 20.88 17.70 -17.19
N SER A 7 21.92 17.13 -16.56
CA SER A 7 22.19 15.71 -16.60
C SER A 7 20.98 14.92 -16.12
N PRO A 8 20.58 13.84 -16.81
CA PRO A 8 19.43 13.05 -16.40
C PRO A 8 19.64 12.49 -14.99
N PRO A 9 18.58 12.36 -14.19
CA PRO A 9 18.69 11.86 -12.83
C PRO A 9 19.32 10.45 -12.83
N PRO A 10 20.12 10.10 -11.80
CA PRO A 10 20.98 8.91 -11.77
C PRO A 10 20.23 7.56 -11.86
N PHE A 11 18.90 7.57 -11.92
CA PHE A 11 18.05 6.37 -12.00
C PHE A 11 18.02 5.70 -13.38
N LEU A 12 18.54 6.34 -14.45
CA LEU A 12 18.46 5.84 -15.83
C LEU A 12 19.67 5.02 -16.32
N SER A 13 20.72 4.84 -15.51
CA SER A 13 22.03 4.36 -16.00
C SER A 13 22.24 2.83 -16.08
N THR A 14 21.24 2.00 -15.74
CA THR A 14 21.46 0.53 -15.60
C THR A 14 20.60 -0.36 -16.49
N GLY A 15 19.70 0.18 -17.31
CA GLY A 15 18.80 -0.64 -18.16
C GLY A 15 17.80 -1.52 -17.40
N VAL A 16 17.81 -1.48 -16.07
CA VAL A 16 16.89 -2.22 -15.19
C VAL A 16 15.71 -1.31 -14.85
N THR A 17 14.49 -1.78 -15.09
CA THR A 17 13.27 -1.00 -14.78
C THR A 17 13.11 -0.81 -13.27
N PRO A 18 12.45 0.28 -12.81
CA PRO A 18 12.13 0.45 -11.40
C PRO A 18 11.39 -0.75 -10.78
N GLY A 19 10.49 -1.36 -11.56
CA GLY A 19 9.78 -2.57 -11.15
C GLY A 19 10.72 -3.75 -10.89
N GLU A 20 11.67 -4.00 -11.78
CA GLU A 20 12.64 -5.09 -11.61
C GLU A 20 13.52 -4.88 -10.36
N LYS A 21 13.92 -3.65 -10.06
CA LYS A 21 14.65 -3.33 -8.82
C LYS A 21 13.82 -3.64 -7.56
N ILE A 22 12.55 -3.23 -7.55
CA ILE A 22 11.61 -3.53 -6.45
C ILE A 22 11.43 -5.04 -6.28
N TYR A 23 11.16 -5.75 -7.38
CA TYR A 23 11.00 -7.20 -7.37
C TYR A 23 12.22 -7.92 -6.77
N ARG A 24 13.43 -7.53 -7.18
CA ARG A 24 14.69 -8.11 -6.66
C ARG A 24 14.85 -7.86 -5.16
N ALA A 25 14.58 -6.63 -4.71
CA ALA A 25 14.65 -6.29 -3.28
C ALA A 25 13.67 -7.11 -2.45
N VAL A 26 12.40 -7.18 -2.88
CA VAL A 26 11.36 -7.98 -2.20
C VAL A 26 11.71 -9.46 -2.21
N SER A 27 12.12 -10.00 -3.34
CA SER A 27 12.47 -11.42 -3.49
C SER A 27 13.66 -11.81 -2.64
N SER A 28 14.67 -10.94 -2.56
CA SER A 28 15.85 -11.15 -1.70
C SER A 28 15.44 -11.26 -0.23
N VAL A 29 14.67 -10.30 0.28
CA VAL A 29 14.20 -10.31 1.68
C VAL A 29 13.25 -11.47 1.93
N TYR A 30 12.31 -11.73 1.02
CA TYR A 30 11.40 -12.85 1.16
C TYR A 30 12.16 -14.17 1.22
N ASN A 31 13.14 -14.40 0.34
CA ASN A 31 13.91 -15.64 0.29
C ASN A 31 14.79 -15.86 1.52
N SER A 32 15.30 -14.79 2.14
CA SER A 32 16.10 -14.89 3.38
C SER A 32 15.27 -15.29 4.62
N LEU A 33 13.95 -15.08 4.60
CA LEU A 33 13.08 -15.49 5.73
C LEU A 33 13.06 -17.01 5.93
N PRO A 34 12.85 -17.50 7.17
CA PRO A 34 12.64 -18.92 7.44
C PRO A 34 11.50 -19.53 6.62
N LYS A 35 11.50 -20.86 6.46
CA LYS A 35 10.44 -21.59 5.74
C LYS A 35 9.06 -21.45 6.42
N LYS A 36 9.02 -21.22 7.74
CA LYS A 36 7.77 -21.07 8.49
C LYS A 36 7.02 -19.83 8.03
N GLY A 37 5.77 -19.99 7.62
CA GLY A 37 4.94 -18.90 7.08
C GLY A 37 5.10 -18.68 5.56
N LYS A 38 5.98 -19.42 4.89
CA LYS A 38 6.01 -19.52 3.43
C LYS A 38 5.22 -20.74 2.95
N PRO A 39 4.63 -20.70 1.74
CA PRO A 39 3.97 -21.85 1.15
C PRO A 39 4.87 -23.09 1.10
N GLN A 40 4.31 -24.24 1.50
CA GLN A 40 4.94 -25.56 1.40
C GLN A 40 4.20 -26.46 0.42
N GLY A 41 4.94 -27.34 -0.27
CA GLY A 41 4.35 -28.29 -1.21
C GLY A 41 3.56 -27.60 -2.32
N ARG A 42 2.24 -27.85 -2.36
CA ARG A 42 1.31 -27.32 -3.37
C ARG A 42 0.58 -26.04 -2.92
N GLU A 43 0.99 -25.46 -1.79
CA GLU A 43 0.40 -24.20 -1.33
C GLU A 43 0.81 -23.04 -2.25
N VAL A 44 -0.14 -22.16 -2.51
CA VAL A 44 0.07 -20.92 -3.26
C VAL A 44 -0.40 -19.73 -2.42
N THR A 45 0.29 -18.61 -2.54
CA THR A 45 -0.11 -17.36 -1.89
C THR A 45 0.27 -16.17 -2.75
N VAL A 46 -0.35 -15.04 -2.47
CA VAL A 46 0.14 -13.73 -2.89
C VAL A 46 1.16 -13.23 -1.88
N LEU A 47 2.18 -12.52 -2.35
CA LEU A 47 3.11 -11.73 -1.56
C LEU A 47 2.89 -10.24 -1.85
N ALA A 48 2.95 -9.42 -0.81
CA ALA A 48 2.99 -7.98 -0.95
C ALA A 48 4.06 -7.40 -0.03
N ALA A 49 4.58 -6.23 -0.40
CA ALA A 49 5.59 -5.53 0.36
C ALA A 49 5.42 -4.02 0.28
N PHE A 50 5.77 -3.32 1.36
CA PHE A 50 6.08 -1.88 1.27
C PHE A 50 7.58 -1.68 1.35
N LEU A 51 8.10 -0.81 0.48
CA LEU A 51 9.49 -0.43 0.44
C LEU A 51 9.62 1.09 0.53
N ILE A 52 10.79 1.54 0.97
CA ILE A 52 11.15 2.95 1.02
C ILE A 52 12.41 3.14 0.19
N SER A 53 12.41 4.10 -0.73
CA SER A 53 13.65 4.59 -1.36
C SER A 53 14.04 5.92 -0.75
N SER A 54 15.34 6.21 -0.71
CA SER A 54 15.86 7.53 -0.35
C SER A 54 16.75 8.07 -1.46
N PRO A 55 17.10 9.36 -1.45
CA PRO A 55 18.04 9.92 -2.44
C PRO A 55 19.43 9.29 -2.41
N HIS A 56 19.80 8.62 -1.30
CA HIS A 56 21.14 8.08 -1.05
C HIS A 56 21.18 6.55 -0.90
N ARG A 57 20.02 5.88 -0.86
CA ARG A 57 19.87 4.42 -0.79
C ARG A 57 18.86 3.96 -1.82
N GLU A 58 19.15 2.85 -2.50
CA GLU A 58 18.27 2.40 -3.58
C GLU A 58 16.88 2.00 -3.07
N LEU A 59 16.75 0.97 -2.21
CA LEU A 59 15.44 0.46 -1.74
C LEU A 59 15.57 -0.34 -0.43
N ASP A 60 14.76 -0.01 0.57
CA ASP A 60 14.65 -0.72 1.86
C ASP A 60 13.25 -1.34 2.00
N VAL A 61 13.15 -2.68 2.13
CA VAL A 61 11.88 -3.38 2.37
C VAL A 61 11.49 -3.23 3.84
N VAL A 62 10.43 -2.47 4.13
CA VAL A 62 10.01 -2.15 5.51
C VAL A 62 8.89 -3.03 6.03
N SER A 63 8.13 -3.66 5.14
CA SER A 63 7.11 -4.64 5.55
C SER A 63 6.80 -5.64 4.45
N LEU A 64 6.40 -6.84 4.86
CA LEU A 64 5.98 -7.94 4.00
C LEU A 64 4.67 -8.53 4.53
N GLY A 65 3.87 -9.09 3.63
CA GLY A 65 2.66 -9.83 3.96
C GLY A 65 2.36 -10.88 2.91
N THR A 66 1.84 -12.03 3.35
CA THR A 66 1.32 -13.08 2.48
C THR A 66 -0.11 -13.41 2.86
N GLY A 67 -0.93 -13.74 1.88
CA GLY A 67 -2.25 -14.32 2.11
C GLY A 67 -3.28 -13.94 1.07
N THR A 68 -4.38 -14.68 1.05
CA THR A 68 -5.44 -14.56 0.02
C THR A 68 -6.84 -14.74 0.61
N LYS A 69 -6.98 -14.57 1.93
CA LYS A 69 -8.21 -14.94 2.65
C LYS A 69 -8.68 -13.80 3.55
N CYS A 70 -9.99 -13.75 3.73
CA CYS A 70 -10.67 -12.89 4.68
C CYS A 70 -11.61 -13.76 5.52
N ILE A 71 -11.98 -13.28 6.71
CA ILE A 71 -12.95 -13.99 7.53
C ILE A 71 -14.38 -13.67 7.09
N GLY A 72 -15.28 -14.64 7.31
CA GLY A 72 -16.71 -14.45 7.15
C GLY A 72 -17.33 -13.71 8.34
N ARG A 73 -18.55 -13.20 8.15
CA ARG A 73 -19.29 -12.40 9.15
C ARG A 73 -19.38 -13.06 10.53
N SER A 74 -19.55 -14.38 10.59
CA SER A 74 -19.68 -15.13 11.85
C SER A 74 -18.43 -15.16 12.72
N ARG A 75 -17.25 -14.81 12.17
CA ARG A 75 -15.98 -14.77 12.90
C ARG A 75 -15.53 -13.35 13.25
N LEU A 76 -16.34 -12.35 12.94
CA LEU A 76 -16.06 -10.96 13.32
C LEU A 76 -16.08 -10.85 14.84
N SER A 77 -15.16 -10.04 15.36
CA SER A 77 -15.08 -9.72 16.78
C SER A 77 -15.20 -8.21 16.96
N SER A 78 -16.02 -7.79 17.93
CA SER A 78 -16.13 -6.40 18.35
C SER A 78 -14.92 -5.93 19.19
N ASN A 79 -14.08 -6.85 19.67
CA ASN A 79 -12.97 -6.54 20.56
C ASN A 79 -11.71 -6.06 19.82
N GLY A 80 -11.70 -6.09 18.48
CA GLY A 80 -10.56 -5.68 17.67
C GLY A 80 -9.34 -6.62 17.72
N ASP A 81 -9.54 -7.84 18.21
CA ASP A 81 -8.53 -8.90 18.37
C ASP A 81 -8.40 -9.85 17.16
N VAL A 82 -9.28 -9.70 16.16
CA VAL A 82 -9.29 -10.53 14.95
C VAL A 82 -8.94 -9.71 13.70
N VAL A 83 -8.08 -10.28 12.84
CA VAL A 83 -7.77 -9.70 11.54
C VAL A 83 -8.86 -10.07 10.53
N ASN A 84 -9.66 -9.08 10.13
CA ASN A 84 -10.79 -9.30 9.22
C ASN A 84 -10.36 -9.69 7.80
N ASP A 85 -9.25 -9.12 7.34
CA ASP A 85 -8.76 -9.28 5.98
C ASP A 85 -7.26 -9.59 6.00
N SER A 86 -6.92 -10.80 5.57
CA SER A 86 -5.56 -11.33 5.53
C SER A 86 -5.06 -11.49 4.10
N HIS A 87 -5.55 -10.67 3.16
CA HIS A 87 -4.89 -10.49 1.88
C HIS A 87 -3.49 -9.90 2.08
N ALA A 88 -2.53 -10.33 1.27
CA ALA A 88 -1.12 -10.00 1.38
C ALA A 88 -0.85 -8.50 1.54
N GLU A 89 -1.44 -7.68 0.67
CA GLU A 89 -1.32 -6.22 0.64
C GLU A 89 -1.92 -5.55 1.90
N ILE A 90 -2.94 -6.16 2.49
CA ILE A 90 -3.58 -5.68 3.72
C ILE A 90 -2.70 -6.00 4.93
N VAL A 91 -2.14 -7.22 4.98
CA VAL A 91 -1.21 -7.65 6.03
C VAL A 91 0.08 -6.84 5.95
N ALA A 92 0.62 -6.62 4.76
CA ALA A 92 1.80 -5.79 4.55
C ALA A 92 1.54 -4.35 5.03
N ARG A 93 0.39 -3.75 4.69
CA ARG A 93 0.04 -2.40 5.18
C ARG A 93 -0.08 -2.36 6.70
N ARG A 94 -0.69 -3.38 7.29
CA ARG A 94 -0.80 -3.53 8.74
C ARG A 94 0.58 -3.59 9.41
N ALA A 95 1.54 -4.29 8.80
CA ALA A 95 2.92 -4.34 9.26
C ALA A 95 3.65 -2.99 9.05
N LEU A 96 3.39 -2.29 7.94
CA LEU A 96 3.88 -0.92 7.71
C LEU A 96 3.45 0.01 8.85
N MET A 97 2.22 -0.08 9.37
CA MET A 97 1.79 0.76 10.49
C MET A 97 2.66 0.57 11.74
N ARG A 98 3.08 -0.67 12.02
CA ARG A 98 4.00 -0.96 13.13
C ARG A 98 5.37 -0.33 12.91
N TYR A 99 5.88 -0.42 11.67
CA TYR A 99 7.13 0.25 11.28
C TYR A 99 7.03 1.77 11.48
N LEU A 100 5.95 2.40 11.00
CA LEU A 100 5.73 3.83 11.15
C LEU A 100 5.64 4.25 12.63
N TYR A 101 4.93 3.50 13.47
CA TYR A 101 4.88 3.80 14.90
C TYR A 101 6.24 3.62 15.60
N ALA A 102 7.04 2.65 15.17
CA ALA A 102 8.41 2.50 15.68
C ALA A 102 9.27 3.72 15.31
N GLU A 103 9.13 4.25 14.09
CA GLU A 103 9.83 5.47 13.66
C GLU A 103 9.37 6.71 14.44
N VAL A 104 8.07 6.87 14.68
CA VAL A 104 7.54 7.96 15.53
C VAL A 104 8.11 7.86 16.95
N LYS A 105 8.14 6.65 17.53
CA LYS A 105 8.70 6.41 18.85
C LYS A 105 10.19 6.77 18.90
N ARG A 106 10.98 6.30 17.93
CA ARG A 106 12.43 6.58 17.82
C ARG A 106 12.72 8.09 17.81
N LEU A 107 11.91 8.85 17.07
CA LEU A 107 12.03 10.32 17.00
C LEU A 107 11.61 11.03 18.30
N THR A 108 10.65 10.45 19.02
CA THR A 108 10.17 11.00 20.30
C THR A 108 11.17 10.73 21.43
N ASP A 109 11.75 9.52 21.46
CA ASP A 109 12.72 9.10 22.47
C ASP A 109 14.07 9.80 22.29
N GLY A 110 14.55 9.94 21.04
CA GLY A 110 15.77 10.69 20.74
C GLY A 110 15.70 12.15 21.19
N TYR A 111 14.51 12.76 21.16
CA TYR A 111 14.29 14.11 21.67
C TYR A 111 14.45 14.20 23.19
N HIS A 112 13.96 13.21 23.95
CA HIS A 112 14.03 13.20 25.42
C HIS A 112 15.47 13.07 25.94
N SER A 113 16.35 12.40 25.19
CA SER A 113 17.77 12.29 25.53
C SER A 113 18.54 13.62 25.39
N HIS A 114 18.04 14.57 24.58
CA HIS A 114 18.70 15.86 24.36
C HIS A 114 18.17 16.99 25.25
N THR A 115 17.01 16.81 25.89
CA THR A 115 16.39 17.80 26.79
C THR A 115 16.93 17.78 28.23
N CYS A 116 17.93 16.96 28.54
CA CYS A 116 18.57 16.91 29.87
C CYS A 116 19.46 18.12 30.17
N ASN A 117 19.73 18.99 29.19
CA ASN A 117 20.51 20.22 29.36
C ASN A 117 19.60 21.45 29.19
N PRO A 118 19.07 22.03 30.28
CA PRO A 118 18.24 23.22 30.22
C PRO A 118 19.14 24.44 29.91
N GLY A 119 19.29 24.77 28.64
CA GLY A 119 20.06 25.96 28.24
C GLY A 119 20.49 26.03 26.77
N MET A 120 20.31 24.98 25.97
CA MET A 120 20.63 25.03 24.54
C MET A 120 19.38 25.31 23.73
N GLU A 121 19.30 26.49 23.13
CA GLU A 121 18.32 26.77 22.09
C GLU A 121 18.40 25.67 21.03
N ILE A 122 17.25 25.11 20.67
CA ILE A 122 17.13 24.09 19.62
C ILE A 122 17.38 24.80 18.29
N GLY A 123 18.65 25.08 17.99
CA GLY A 123 19.08 25.25 16.61
C GLY A 123 18.67 23.99 15.84
N ASN A 124 18.25 24.16 14.58
CA ASN A 124 17.93 23.10 13.64
C ASN A 124 18.96 21.97 13.73
N GLY A 125 18.69 20.99 14.60
CA GLY A 125 19.67 20.00 15.02
C GLY A 125 20.00 19.14 13.82
N VAL A 126 21.30 18.90 13.61
CA VAL A 126 21.86 18.00 12.60
C VAL A 126 20.98 16.77 12.50
N GLY A 127 20.11 16.75 11.48
CA GLY A 127 19.09 15.72 11.36
C GLY A 127 19.78 14.38 11.23
N ASP A 128 19.32 13.39 12.00
CA ASP A 128 19.69 12.00 11.75
C ASP A 128 19.44 11.73 10.27
N GLN A 129 20.52 11.57 9.50
CA GLN A 129 20.47 11.38 8.05
C GLN A 129 19.73 10.09 7.70
N ASN A 130 19.67 9.13 8.65
CA ASN A 130 18.89 7.90 8.51
C ASN A 130 17.41 8.05 8.89
N SER A 131 16.96 9.19 9.41
CA SER A 131 15.55 9.37 9.76
C SER A 131 14.68 9.52 8.51
N LEU A 132 13.58 8.78 8.47
CA LEU A 132 12.55 8.86 7.42
C LEU A 132 11.75 10.18 7.45
N PHE A 133 11.57 10.76 8.64
CA PHE A 133 10.68 11.91 8.84
C PHE A 133 11.42 13.15 9.33
N ASN A 134 10.93 14.30 8.89
CA ASN A 134 11.15 15.61 9.50
C ASN A 134 10.01 15.92 10.47
N SER A 135 10.34 16.56 11.59
CA SER A 135 9.35 17.09 12.52
C SER A 135 9.06 18.55 12.18
N ILE A 136 7.80 18.84 11.86
CA ILE A 136 7.28 20.20 11.67
C ILE A 136 6.25 20.53 12.77
N ARG A 137 5.94 21.81 12.93
CA ARG A 137 4.80 22.25 13.74
C ARG A 137 3.73 22.81 12.81
N ASP A 138 2.47 22.45 13.04
CA ASP A 138 1.35 23.11 12.36
C ASP A 138 1.00 24.44 13.04
N ASP A 139 0.07 25.18 12.43
CA ASP A 139 -0.36 26.51 12.90
C ASP A 139 -0.91 26.50 14.34
N SER A 140 -1.35 25.34 14.82
CA SER A 140 -1.81 25.15 16.21
C SER A 140 -0.68 24.76 17.17
N GLY A 141 0.57 24.79 16.71
CA GLY A 141 1.76 24.40 17.45
C GLY A 141 1.91 22.88 17.64
N ARG A 142 1.00 22.07 17.08
CA ARG A 142 1.06 20.60 17.20
C ARG A 142 2.16 20.06 16.31
N ARG A 143 2.89 19.07 16.82
CA ARG A 143 3.95 18.41 16.09
C ARG A 143 3.35 17.48 15.02
N ARG A 144 3.80 17.60 13.79
CA ARG A 144 3.52 16.67 12.70
C ARG A 144 4.81 16.13 12.12
N LEU A 145 4.79 14.89 11.69
CA LEU A 145 5.90 14.23 11.02
C LEU A 145 5.61 14.17 9.52
N VAL A 146 6.54 14.66 8.72
CA VAL A 146 6.46 14.70 7.25
C VAL A 146 7.62 13.90 6.68
N MET A 147 7.35 13.06 5.68
CA MET A 147 8.40 12.29 5.01
C MET A 147 9.41 13.25 4.37
N LYS A 148 10.70 12.95 4.50
CA LYS A 148 11.76 13.82 3.96
C LYS A 148 11.66 13.95 2.43
N PRO A 149 12.02 15.10 1.85
CA PRO A 149 12.07 15.27 0.40
C PRO A 149 12.94 14.20 -0.29
N GLY A 150 12.46 13.68 -1.42
CA GLY A 150 13.13 12.65 -2.21
C GLY A 150 13.05 11.23 -1.62
N TRP A 151 12.42 11.05 -0.47
CA TRP A 151 12.04 9.72 0.02
C TRP A 151 10.70 9.33 -0.58
N GLU A 152 10.56 8.06 -0.96
CA GLU A 152 9.34 7.57 -1.62
C GLU A 152 8.90 6.24 -1.02
N LEU A 153 7.58 6.05 -0.94
CA LEU A 153 6.96 4.82 -0.49
C LEU A 153 6.44 4.02 -1.69
N HIS A 154 6.87 2.77 -1.78
CA HIS A 154 6.55 1.85 -2.87
C HIS A 154 5.68 0.69 -2.35
N LEU A 155 4.63 0.32 -3.08
CA LEU A 155 3.87 -0.92 -2.86
C LEU A 155 4.18 -1.91 -3.98
N TYR A 156 4.60 -3.12 -3.59
CA TYR A 156 4.71 -4.30 -4.44
C TYR A 156 3.59 -5.29 -4.10
N ILE A 157 2.95 -5.87 -5.12
CA ILE A 157 2.02 -7.00 -4.98
C ILE A 157 2.33 -7.98 -6.10
N SER A 158 2.54 -9.25 -5.76
CA SER A 158 2.92 -10.30 -6.70
C SER A 158 1.77 -10.70 -7.65
N GLN A 159 0.54 -10.32 -7.34
CA GLN A 159 -0.64 -10.53 -8.18
C GLN A 159 -1.49 -9.27 -8.19
N PHE A 160 -2.32 -9.09 -9.23
CA PHE A 160 -3.31 -8.02 -9.24
C PHE A 160 -4.20 -8.05 -7.99
N PRO A 161 -4.46 -6.89 -7.36
CA PRO A 161 -5.34 -6.83 -6.21
C PRO A 161 -6.76 -7.25 -6.62
N CYS A 162 -7.43 -8.02 -5.77
CA CYS A 162 -8.79 -8.48 -6.07
C CYS A 162 -9.77 -7.31 -6.21
N GLY A 163 -10.77 -7.47 -7.08
CA GLY A 163 -11.71 -6.42 -7.47
C GLY A 163 -11.47 -5.99 -8.91
N GLU A 164 -11.72 -4.71 -9.20
CA GLU A 164 -11.65 -4.10 -10.53
C GLU A 164 -10.27 -4.15 -11.19
N ALA A 165 -9.21 -4.30 -10.41
CA ALA A 165 -7.85 -4.39 -10.94
C ALA A 165 -7.51 -5.81 -11.44
N SER A 166 -8.34 -6.83 -11.16
CA SER A 166 -8.08 -8.20 -11.61
C SER A 166 -8.55 -8.40 -13.06
N PRO A 167 -7.72 -8.99 -13.95
CA PRO A 167 -8.14 -9.36 -15.30
C PRO A 167 -9.29 -10.37 -15.34
N SER A 168 -9.46 -11.15 -14.26
CA SER A 168 -10.58 -12.08 -14.07
C SER A 168 -11.83 -11.40 -13.48
N SER A 169 -11.86 -10.07 -13.39
CA SER A 169 -13.07 -9.36 -12.98
C SER A 169 -14.15 -9.64 -14.03
N GLU A 170 -15.38 -9.93 -13.60
CA GLU A 170 -16.53 -10.04 -14.51
C GLU A 170 -16.71 -8.74 -15.33
N LEU A 171 -16.19 -7.61 -14.85
CA LEU A 171 -16.12 -6.35 -15.57
C LEU A 171 -15.09 -6.29 -16.71
N ALA A 172 -14.06 -7.14 -16.70
CA ALA A 172 -13.08 -7.21 -17.78
C ALA A 172 -13.74 -7.71 -19.09
N HIS A 173 -14.65 -8.68 -18.97
CA HIS A 173 -15.44 -9.17 -20.10
C HIS A 173 -16.42 -8.11 -20.64
N LEU A 174 -17.01 -7.30 -19.76
CA LEU A 174 -17.90 -6.21 -20.17
C LEU A 174 -17.16 -5.09 -20.93
N ARG A 175 -15.89 -4.81 -20.57
CA ARG A 175 -15.05 -3.83 -21.28
C ARG A 175 -14.68 -4.27 -22.70
N GLU A 176 -14.44 -5.56 -22.92
CA GLU A 176 -14.18 -6.10 -24.26
C GLU A 176 -15.43 -6.08 -25.14
N SER A 177 -16.63 -6.34 -24.58
CA SER A 177 -17.88 -6.27 -25.35
C SER A 177 -18.32 -4.85 -25.72
N HIS A 178 -17.78 -3.81 -25.08
CA HIS A 178 -18.10 -2.41 -25.39
C HIS A 178 -17.06 -1.72 -26.29
N SER A 179 -16.07 -2.44 -26.84
CA SER A 179 -15.10 -1.87 -27.78
C SER A 179 -15.54 -1.91 -29.24
N MET A 180 -16.85 -1.90 -29.53
CA MET A 180 -17.38 -1.63 -30.87
C MET A 180 -18.68 -0.81 -30.75
N THR A 181 -18.65 0.37 -31.37
CA THR A 181 -19.77 1.27 -31.70
C THR A 181 -20.43 2.10 -30.57
N ASP A 182 -20.12 3.40 -30.67
CA ASP A 182 -21.02 4.56 -30.67
C ASP A 182 -21.36 5.34 -29.38
N ASN A 183 -21.30 6.66 -29.56
CA ASN A 183 -21.80 7.70 -28.68
C ASN A 183 -23.24 7.40 -28.26
N HIS A 184 -23.61 7.45 -26.97
CA HIS A 184 -24.85 8.09 -26.49
C HIS A 184 -24.96 8.10 -24.94
N HIS A 185 -25.34 9.27 -24.42
CA HIS A 185 -26.03 9.60 -23.16
C HIS A 185 -25.98 8.62 -21.97
N TYR A 186 -25.33 9.06 -20.89
CA TYR A 186 -25.58 8.57 -19.53
C TYR A 186 -27.00 8.95 -19.09
N SER A 187 -27.88 7.96 -18.93
CA SER A 187 -29.11 8.10 -18.15
C SER A 187 -29.05 7.16 -16.94
N PRO A 188 -29.34 7.62 -15.71
CA PRO A 188 -29.46 6.73 -14.55
C PRO A 188 -30.74 5.90 -14.72
N LEU A 189 -30.60 4.60 -14.97
CA LEU A 189 -31.75 3.70 -15.05
C LEU A 189 -32.24 3.34 -13.63
N GLU A 190 -33.45 3.78 -13.32
CA GLU A 190 -34.23 3.37 -12.16
C GLU A 190 -34.61 1.89 -12.28
N LEU A 191 -34.42 1.14 -11.18
CA LEU A 191 -34.65 -0.30 -11.12
C LEU A 191 -36.07 -0.59 -10.60
N ASN A 192 -36.99 -0.89 -11.50
CA ASN A 192 -38.24 -1.59 -11.19
C ASN A 192 -38.25 -2.90 -11.98
N GLY A 193 -37.95 -4.02 -11.31
CA GLY A 193 -38.00 -5.34 -11.94
C GLY A 193 -37.39 -6.43 -11.07
N THR A 194 -38.24 -7.18 -10.40
CA THR A 194 -37.92 -8.48 -9.79
C THR A 194 -37.51 -9.48 -10.87
N VAL A 195 -36.24 -9.88 -10.92
CA VAL A 195 -35.81 -11.10 -11.58
C VAL A 195 -34.81 -11.79 -10.66
N GLU A 196 -35.18 -12.99 -10.21
CA GLU A 196 -34.33 -13.90 -9.46
C GLU A 196 -33.16 -14.35 -10.35
N GLY A 197 -31.94 -14.19 -9.86
CA GLY A 197 -30.80 -14.98 -10.33
C GLY A 197 -30.05 -14.48 -11.56
N GLU A 198 -29.45 -13.30 -11.51
CA GLU A 198 -28.18 -13.00 -12.21
C GLU A 198 -27.63 -11.68 -11.65
N HIS A 199 -26.48 -11.75 -10.96
CA HIS A 199 -25.89 -10.61 -10.27
C HIS A 199 -25.20 -9.70 -11.31
N SER A 200 -25.97 -8.96 -12.10
CA SER A 200 -25.44 -7.89 -12.94
C SER A 200 -24.74 -6.87 -12.05
N MET A 201 -23.41 -6.93 -12.02
CA MET A 201 -22.59 -6.08 -11.17
C MET A 201 -22.54 -4.68 -11.79
N VAL A 202 -23.22 -3.72 -11.16
CA VAL A 202 -23.26 -2.34 -11.65
C VAL A 202 -21.86 -1.73 -11.59
N ILE A 203 -21.36 -1.28 -12.74
CA ILE A 203 -20.07 -0.59 -12.89
C ILE A 203 -20.02 0.61 -11.94
N GLY A 204 -18.93 0.74 -11.17
CA GLY A 204 -18.73 1.85 -10.22
C GLY A 204 -19.25 1.59 -8.80
N THR A 205 -19.71 0.37 -8.49
CA THR A 205 -20.07 0.00 -7.12
C THR A 205 -18.88 -0.57 -6.35
N VAL A 206 -18.86 -0.35 -5.02
CA VAL A 206 -17.81 -0.90 -4.15
C VAL A 206 -17.97 -2.41 -4.06
N LEU A 207 -16.94 -3.15 -4.46
CA LEU A 207 -17.01 -4.61 -4.53
C LEU A 207 -16.65 -5.22 -3.17
N ARG A 208 -17.37 -6.26 -2.77
CA ARG A 208 -16.99 -7.09 -1.60
C ARG A 208 -16.21 -8.31 -2.07
N LYS A 209 -15.32 -8.81 -1.22
CA LYS A 209 -14.55 -10.02 -1.58
C LYS A 209 -15.47 -11.25 -1.58
N PRO A 210 -15.22 -12.21 -2.48
CA PRO A 210 -15.87 -13.51 -2.41
C PRO A 210 -15.37 -14.25 -1.15
N GLY A 211 -16.28 -14.57 -0.23
CA GLY A 211 -15.99 -15.40 0.93
C GLY A 211 -15.98 -16.89 0.56
N ARG A 212 -15.27 -17.74 1.32
CA ARG A 212 -15.54 -19.19 1.29
C ARG A 212 -16.74 -19.45 2.21
N GLY A 213 -17.96 -19.44 1.65
CA GLY A 213 -19.21 -19.56 2.41
C GLY A 213 -19.88 -18.19 2.59
N ASN A 214 -20.16 -17.78 3.84
CA ASN A 214 -20.81 -16.51 4.12
C ASN A 214 -20.04 -15.32 3.52
N THR A 215 -20.75 -14.41 2.86
CA THR A 215 -20.17 -13.21 2.26
C THR A 215 -19.40 -12.41 3.32
N THR A 216 -18.19 -11.98 2.97
CA THR A 216 -17.42 -11.10 3.85
C THR A 216 -17.96 -9.66 3.74
N LEU A 217 -17.76 -8.87 4.80
CA LEU A 217 -17.98 -7.42 4.76
C LEU A 217 -16.75 -6.66 4.30
N SER A 218 -15.64 -7.36 4.04
CA SER A 218 -14.43 -6.73 3.51
C SER A 218 -14.64 -6.33 2.06
N VAL A 219 -14.45 -5.04 1.79
CA VAL A 219 -14.36 -4.51 0.43
C VAL A 219 -13.10 -5.04 -0.29
N SER A 220 -13.07 -4.92 -1.61
CA SER A 220 -12.00 -5.39 -2.48
C SER A 220 -10.65 -4.71 -2.18
N CYS A 221 -9.55 -5.33 -2.62
CA CYS A 221 -8.23 -4.74 -2.40
C CYS A 221 -7.98 -3.55 -3.32
N SER A 222 -8.51 -3.56 -4.56
CA SER A 222 -8.45 -2.40 -5.45
C SER A 222 -9.11 -1.18 -4.81
N ASP A 223 -10.31 -1.35 -4.22
CA ASP A 223 -11.02 -0.24 -3.56
C ASP A 223 -10.26 0.27 -2.32
N LYS A 224 -9.60 -0.62 -1.58
CA LYS A 224 -8.76 -0.25 -0.44
C LYS A 224 -7.54 0.54 -0.87
N ILE A 225 -6.85 0.10 -1.92
CA ILE A 225 -5.67 0.80 -2.46
C ILE A 225 -6.09 2.15 -3.02
N ALA A 226 -7.21 2.23 -3.76
CA ALA A 226 -7.77 3.50 -4.23
C ALA A 226 -8.06 4.45 -3.06
N ARG A 227 -8.64 3.94 -1.97
CA ARG A 227 -8.82 4.73 -0.74
C ARG A 227 -7.48 5.20 -0.16
N TRP A 228 -6.46 4.35 -0.10
CA TRP A 228 -5.14 4.74 0.42
C TRP A 228 -4.48 5.85 -0.41
N ASN A 229 -4.73 5.90 -1.72
CA ASN A 229 -4.24 6.98 -2.58
C ASN A 229 -4.94 8.32 -2.30
N VAL A 230 -6.13 8.32 -1.68
CA VAL A 230 -6.89 9.54 -1.36
C VAL A 230 -6.69 9.99 0.08
N VAL A 231 -6.74 9.06 1.04
CA VAL A 231 -6.65 9.40 2.49
C VAL A 231 -5.29 9.11 3.11
N GLY A 232 -4.39 8.50 2.34
CA GLY A 232 -3.06 8.10 2.76
C GLY A 232 -3.01 6.69 3.35
N VAL A 233 -1.88 6.01 3.16
CA VAL A 233 -1.70 4.63 3.63
C VAL A 233 -1.64 4.54 5.15
N GLN A 234 -1.20 5.60 5.84
CA GLN A 234 -1.08 5.69 7.30
C GLN A 234 -2.42 5.61 8.03
N GLY A 235 -3.54 5.77 7.31
CA GLY A 235 -4.88 5.81 7.91
C GLY A 235 -5.07 7.01 8.83
N PHE A 236 -5.99 6.88 9.80
CA PHE A 236 -6.27 7.96 10.74
C PHE A 236 -5.15 8.07 11.78
N SER A 237 -4.18 8.93 11.50
CA SER A 237 -3.11 9.30 12.42
C SER A 237 -3.02 10.82 12.49
N HIS A 238 -3.13 11.38 13.69
CA HIS A 238 -2.99 12.83 13.89
C HIS A 238 -1.54 13.31 13.90
N THR A 239 -0.58 12.39 14.05
CA THR A 239 0.85 12.70 14.19
C THR A 239 1.60 12.61 12.86
N LEU A 240 1.16 11.74 11.95
CA LEU A 240 1.77 11.55 10.63
C LEU A 240 0.99 12.35 9.58
N SER A 241 1.71 13.12 8.77
CA SER A 241 1.14 13.74 7.58
C SER A 241 0.79 12.69 6.52
N PHE A 242 0.06 13.11 5.49
CA PHE A 242 -0.32 12.27 4.35
C PHE A 242 0.92 11.61 3.73
N LEU A 243 0.91 10.27 3.66
CA LEU A 243 1.95 9.51 2.97
C LEU A 243 1.41 9.07 1.62
N GLU A 244 1.90 9.72 0.57
CA GLU A 244 1.60 9.39 -0.81
C GLU A 244 2.20 8.03 -1.17
N LEU A 245 1.43 7.22 -1.90
CA LEU A 245 1.81 5.88 -2.28
C LEU A 245 2.13 5.79 -3.77
N LYS A 246 3.37 5.44 -4.10
CA LYS A 246 3.70 5.00 -5.46
C LYS A 246 3.42 3.51 -5.56
N THR A 247 2.38 3.16 -6.30
CA THR A 247 1.97 1.75 -6.46
C THR A 247 2.62 1.16 -7.70
N TYR A 248 3.38 0.08 -7.52
CA TYR A 248 3.98 -0.67 -8.62
C TYR A 248 3.36 -2.07 -8.65
N LEU A 249 2.61 -2.34 -9.71
CA LEU A 249 2.02 -3.66 -9.94
C LEU A 249 2.98 -4.47 -10.81
N ILE A 250 3.44 -5.60 -10.29
CA ILE A 250 4.28 -6.55 -11.03
C ILE A 250 3.61 -7.92 -10.93
N GLN A 251 3.18 -8.45 -12.08
CA GLN A 251 2.56 -9.77 -12.13
C GLN A 251 3.64 -10.86 -12.01
N CYS A 252 3.83 -11.39 -10.80
CA CYS A 252 4.68 -12.55 -10.52
C CYS A 252 3.91 -13.55 -9.64
N VAL A 253 3.38 -14.62 -10.23
CA VAL A 253 2.77 -15.69 -9.43
C VAL A 253 3.89 -16.40 -8.66
N LEU A 254 3.91 -16.25 -7.33
CA LEU A 254 4.82 -16.99 -6.46
C LEU A 254 4.32 -18.43 -6.32
N VAL A 255 4.78 -19.27 -7.24
CA VAL A 255 4.72 -20.72 -7.13
C VAL A 255 6.10 -21.18 -6.69
N ARG A 256 6.16 -22.16 -5.80
CA ARG A 256 7.41 -22.76 -5.38
C ARG A 256 7.92 -23.76 -6.41
#